data_AF-A0A6A3H291-F1
#
_entry.id   AF-A0A6A3H291-F1
#
_cell.length_a   1.000
_cell.length_b   1.000
_cell.length_c   1.000
_cell.angle_alpha   90.00
_cell.angle_beta   90.00
_cell.angle_gamma   90.00
#
_symmetry.space_group_name_H-M   'P 1'
#
loop_
_entity.id
_entity.type
_entity.pdbx_description
1 polymer ?
#
loop_
_entity_poly.entity_id
_entity_poly.type
_entity_poly.pdbx_seq_one_letter_code
_entity_poly.pdbx_strand_id
1 'polypeptide(L)'
;MIETTRYFYDDDVLAKMILAAEKNPSTKKLGQRVDEELMKRWTQGVYTPGLNKADEVFQSLKLDQLGDKVLAIPLFGYFSRYVDRYNQANRGKEEPMLSALSQRSVVVMIAAAKKNPSTEKLATKLQAEQIDDWLIHTDSPDEIFNALKLDNSVDNLLTHANFDAWATYLQEFNAKYPSQKDLMIGIFRASFGDRTHRDHRRCAGQRGHAQHGDLAGGTGSGLERNENHRGGDEGGSGGCWRRVGSARAAAEQEEAYASGLPRGEVS
;
A
#
# COMPACT_ATOMS: atom_id res chain seq x y z
N MET A 1 27.04 25.83 -21.50
CA MET A 1 25.86 25.90 -22.39
C MET A 1 24.60 25.85 -21.54
N ILE A 2 24.55 24.96 -20.56
CA ILE A 2 23.40 24.77 -19.67
C ILE A 2 22.91 26.05 -18.95
N GLU A 3 23.79 26.98 -18.59
CA GLU A 3 23.41 28.23 -17.91
C GLU A 3 22.51 29.12 -18.76
N THR A 4 22.89 29.32 -20.02
CA THR A 4 22.07 30.09 -20.97
C THR A 4 20.74 29.38 -21.25
N THR A 5 20.74 28.05 -21.35
CA THR A 5 19.51 27.30 -21.64
C THR A 5 18.52 27.34 -20.47
N ARG A 6 18.98 27.24 -19.22
CA ARG A 6 18.14 27.35 -18.01
C ARG A 6 17.58 28.74 -17.78
N TYR A 7 18.17 29.78 -18.37
CA TYR A 7 17.58 31.13 -18.36
C TYR A 7 16.22 31.17 -19.09
N PHE A 8 16.04 30.33 -20.11
CA PHE A 8 14.84 30.34 -20.96
C PHE A 8 13.87 29.20 -20.66
N TYR A 9 14.32 28.13 -20.01
CA TYR A 9 13.54 26.92 -19.83
C TYR A 9 13.68 26.35 -18.43
N ASP A 10 12.53 25.98 -17.86
CA ASP A 10 12.44 25.22 -16.62
C ASP A 10 13.07 23.82 -16.78
N ASP A 11 13.48 23.24 -15.66
CA ASP A 11 14.13 21.92 -15.61
C ASP A 11 13.25 20.79 -16.18
N ASP A 12 11.92 20.83 -15.97
CA ASP A 12 10.99 19.85 -16.55
C ASP A 12 10.93 19.95 -18.08
N VAL A 13 10.98 21.17 -18.62
CA VAL A 13 10.99 21.42 -20.07
C VAL A 13 12.32 20.96 -20.66
N LEU A 14 13.44 21.27 -20.01
CA LEU A 14 14.76 20.84 -20.44
C LEU A 14 14.91 19.33 -20.47
N ALA A 15 14.47 18.64 -19.41
CA ALA A 15 14.50 17.19 -19.35
C ALA A 15 13.65 16.56 -20.47
N LYS A 16 12.48 17.13 -20.80
CA LYS A 16 11.66 16.68 -21.95
C LYS A 16 12.39 16.89 -23.28
N MET A 17 13.05 18.03 -23.47
CA MET A 17 13.85 18.32 -24.68
C MET A 17 15.03 17.35 -24.81
N ILE A 18 15.73 17.05 -23.73
CA ILE A 18 16.82 16.06 -23.69
C ILE A 18 16.28 14.68 -24.09
N LEU A 19 15.20 14.22 -23.47
CA LEU A 19 14.58 12.92 -23.79
C LEU A 19 14.16 12.82 -25.26
N ALA A 20 13.68 13.92 -25.86
CA ALA A 20 13.35 13.97 -27.29
C ALA A 20 14.61 13.96 -28.17
N ALA A 21 15.62 14.76 -27.81
CA ALA A 21 16.87 14.88 -28.55
C ALA A 21 17.66 13.56 -28.58
N GLU A 22 17.66 12.80 -27.47
CA GLU A 22 18.33 11.51 -27.37
C GLU A 22 17.70 10.41 -28.22
N LYS A 23 16.39 10.50 -28.50
CA LYS A 23 15.66 9.56 -29.37
C LYS A 23 15.96 9.77 -30.84
N ASN A 24 16.32 10.98 -31.25
CA ASN A 24 16.62 11.30 -32.64
C ASN A 24 18.13 11.15 -32.92
N PRO A 25 18.56 10.27 -33.84
CA PRO A 25 19.97 10.02 -34.12
C PRO A 25 20.81 11.28 -34.44
N SER A 26 20.21 12.27 -35.11
CA SER A 26 20.91 13.51 -35.52
C SER A 26 21.21 14.44 -34.34
N THR A 27 20.35 14.46 -33.32
CA THR A 27 20.48 15.32 -32.14
C THR A 27 20.98 14.58 -30.90
N LYS A 28 21.15 13.25 -30.97
CA LYS A 28 21.47 12.39 -29.83
C LYS A 28 22.72 12.83 -29.08
N LYS A 29 23.82 13.11 -29.79
CA LYS A 29 25.09 13.55 -29.16
C LYS A 29 24.92 14.89 -28.43
N LEU A 30 24.13 15.81 -28.97
CA LEU A 30 23.86 17.09 -28.33
C LEU A 30 22.97 16.90 -27.10
N GLY A 31 21.92 16.08 -27.21
CA GLY A 31 21.06 15.71 -26.08
C GLY A 31 21.86 15.13 -24.92
N GLN A 32 22.77 14.18 -25.20
CA GLN A 32 23.65 13.57 -24.20
C GLN A 32 24.58 14.60 -23.53
N ARG A 33 25.15 15.54 -24.29
CA ARG A 33 25.99 16.59 -23.72
C ARG A 33 25.21 17.49 -22.76
N VAL A 34 23.98 17.86 -23.12
CA VAL A 34 23.12 18.68 -22.27
C VAL A 34 22.65 17.89 -21.03
N ASP A 35 22.33 16.59 -21.17
CA ASP A 35 22.06 15.67 -20.05
C ASP A 35 23.22 15.65 -19.05
N GLU A 36 24.44 15.47 -19.54
CA GLU A 36 25.64 15.43 -18.71
C GLU A 36 25.86 16.75 -17.96
N GLU A 37 25.71 17.90 -18.63
CA GLU A 37 25.83 19.22 -18.00
C GLU A 37 24.74 19.44 -16.92
N LEU A 38 23.48 19.07 -17.19
CA LEU A 38 22.37 19.23 -16.26
C LEU A 38 22.53 18.30 -15.03
N MET A 39 22.79 17.02 -15.28
CA MET A 39 22.95 16.00 -14.22
C MET A 39 24.14 16.32 -13.31
N LYS A 40 25.29 16.69 -13.89
CA LYS A 40 26.47 17.08 -13.11
C LYS A 40 26.19 18.28 -12.20
N ARG A 41 25.37 19.22 -12.67
CA ARG A 41 25.00 20.39 -11.87
C ARG A 41 24.13 20.01 -10.67
N TRP A 42 23.09 19.20 -10.87
CA TRP A 42 22.28 18.71 -9.76
C TRP A 42 23.11 17.86 -8.80
N THR A 43 23.97 16.97 -9.28
CA THR A 43 24.76 16.10 -8.38
C THR A 43 25.81 16.83 -7.56
N GLN A 44 26.39 17.91 -8.09
CA GLN A 44 27.42 18.66 -7.39
C GLN A 44 26.85 19.68 -6.41
N GLY A 45 25.61 20.16 -6.58
CA GLY A 45 24.97 21.16 -5.72
C GLY A 45 25.66 22.54 -5.66
N VAL A 46 26.86 22.67 -6.25
CA VAL A 46 27.73 23.86 -6.19
C VAL A 46 27.07 25.10 -6.77
N TYR A 47 26.20 24.94 -7.77
CA TYR A 47 25.65 26.07 -8.54
C TYR A 47 24.17 26.35 -8.30
N THR A 48 23.52 25.55 -7.43
CA THR A 48 22.15 25.72 -6.95
C THR A 48 22.09 25.10 -5.55
N PRO A 49 22.47 25.83 -4.50
CA PRO A 49 22.34 25.35 -3.12
C PRO A 49 20.87 24.98 -2.84
N GLY A 50 20.61 23.74 -2.40
CA GLY A 50 19.23 23.24 -2.20
C GLY A 50 18.52 22.83 -3.49
N LEU A 51 19.25 22.34 -4.50
CA LEU A 51 18.68 21.60 -5.64
C LEU A 51 19.53 20.36 -5.94
N ASN A 52 19.75 19.55 -4.92
CA ASN A 52 20.51 18.29 -5.00
C ASN A 52 19.88 17.16 -4.18
N LYS A 53 18.82 17.41 -3.41
CA LYS A 53 18.03 16.35 -2.80
C LYS A 53 17.06 15.73 -3.79
N ALA A 54 16.65 14.50 -3.52
CA ALA A 54 15.72 13.78 -4.40
C ALA A 54 14.36 14.50 -4.50
N ASP A 55 13.84 15.04 -3.40
CA ASP A 55 12.58 15.79 -3.36
C ASP A 55 12.62 17.09 -4.16
N GLU A 56 13.70 17.85 -4.06
CA GLU A 56 13.92 19.11 -4.78
C GLU A 56 13.95 18.90 -6.30
N VAL A 57 14.69 17.88 -6.77
CA VAL A 57 14.75 17.55 -8.20
C VAL A 57 13.43 16.95 -8.69
N PHE A 58 12.72 16.21 -7.84
CA PHE A 58 11.39 15.71 -8.18
C PHE A 58 10.38 16.85 -8.42
N GLN A 59 10.43 17.89 -7.59
CA GLN A 59 9.61 19.10 -7.74
C GLN A 59 10.04 19.97 -8.93
N SER A 60 11.35 20.11 -9.20
CA SER A 60 11.82 20.88 -10.36
C SER A 60 11.39 20.26 -11.69
N LEU A 61 11.22 18.93 -11.70
CA LEU A 61 10.64 18.17 -12.81
C LEU A 61 9.10 18.17 -12.83
N LYS A 62 8.45 18.85 -11.89
CA LYS A 62 6.98 18.93 -11.73
C LYS A 62 6.31 17.55 -11.62
N LEU A 63 7.03 16.55 -11.10
CA LEU A 63 6.51 15.19 -10.94
C LEU A 63 5.48 15.10 -9.79
N ASP A 64 5.56 16.04 -8.86
CA ASP A 64 4.62 16.29 -7.76
C ASP A 64 3.20 16.68 -8.23
N GLN A 65 3.04 17.03 -9.52
CA GLN A 65 1.75 17.42 -10.10
C GLN A 65 1.06 16.29 -10.88
N LEU A 66 1.73 15.14 -11.08
CA LEU A 66 1.29 14.09 -12.02
C LEU A 66 0.46 12.96 -11.38
N GLY A 67 0.22 13.03 -10.06
CA GLY A 67 -0.58 12.04 -9.32
C GLY A 67 -0.06 10.61 -9.43
N ASP A 68 -0.97 9.64 -9.41
CA ASP A 68 -0.66 8.20 -9.30
C ASP A 68 0.06 7.62 -10.54
N LYS A 69 -0.06 8.28 -11.70
CA LYS A 69 0.54 7.82 -12.95
C LYS A 69 2.00 8.23 -13.11
N VAL A 70 2.55 8.99 -12.15
CA VAL A 70 3.90 9.56 -12.22
C VAL A 70 4.96 8.48 -12.54
N LEU A 71 4.85 7.29 -11.95
CA LEU A 71 5.84 6.21 -12.09
C LEU A 71 5.92 5.65 -13.53
N ALA A 72 4.89 5.85 -14.34
CA ALA A 72 4.83 5.40 -15.74
C ALA A 72 5.30 6.46 -16.74
N ILE A 73 5.55 7.71 -16.31
CA ILE A 73 5.90 8.80 -17.20
C ILE A 73 7.41 8.77 -17.47
N PRO A 74 7.88 8.96 -18.73
CA PRO A 74 9.32 8.91 -19.06
C PRO A 74 10.19 9.85 -18.21
N LEU A 75 9.62 10.97 -17.77
CA LEU A 75 10.29 11.94 -16.90
C LEU A 75 10.62 11.38 -15.51
N PHE A 76 9.83 10.44 -15.00
CA PHE A 76 10.17 9.72 -13.78
C PHE A 76 11.38 8.80 -13.99
N GLY A 77 11.49 8.16 -15.16
CA GLY A 77 12.69 7.40 -15.52
C GLY A 77 13.96 8.27 -15.57
N TYR A 78 13.82 9.52 -16.01
CA TYR A 78 14.89 10.52 -15.97
C TYR A 78 15.26 10.90 -14.53
N PHE A 79 14.28 11.12 -13.65
CA PHE A 79 14.49 11.33 -12.22
C PHE A 79 15.17 10.13 -11.54
N SER A 80 14.74 8.89 -11.83
CA SER A 80 15.39 7.69 -11.30
C SER A 80 16.87 7.62 -11.65
N ARG A 81 17.22 7.94 -12.91
CA ARG A 81 18.63 8.03 -13.34
C ARG A 81 19.42 9.08 -12.56
N TYR A 82 18.78 10.21 -12.22
CA TYR A 82 19.39 11.23 -11.39
C TYR A 82 19.73 10.68 -10.00
N VAL A 83 18.75 10.08 -9.30
CA VAL A 83 18.96 9.51 -7.96
C VAL A 83 20.08 8.47 -7.97
N ASP A 84 20.09 7.57 -8.95
CA ASP A 84 21.16 6.57 -9.09
C ASP A 84 22.54 7.22 -9.27
N ARG A 85 22.66 8.26 -10.11
CA ARG A 85 23.92 9.00 -10.33
C ARG A 85 24.35 9.77 -9.08
N TYR A 86 23.40 10.39 -8.38
CA TYR A 86 23.67 11.13 -7.15
C TYR A 86 24.23 10.19 -6.08
N ASN A 87 23.57 9.07 -5.82
CA ASN A 87 23.99 8.09 -4.81
C ASN A 87 25.34 7.44 -5.15
N GLN A 88 25.62 7.22 -6.43
CA GLN A 88 26.93 6.74 -6.88
C GLN A 88 28.06 7.76 -6.63
N ALA A 89 27.78 9.05 -6.82
CA ALA A 89 28.75 10.13 -6.68
C ALA A 89 28.93 10.61 -5.22
N ASN A 90 27.91 10.44 -4.37
CA ASN A 90 27.84 10.99 -3.02
C ASN A 90 27.68 9.88 -1.96
N ARG A 91 28.64 8.94 -1.91
CA ARG A 91 28.63 7.86 -0.91
C ARG A 91 28.60 8.38 0.53
N GLY A 92 27.78 7.78 1.38
CA GLY A 92 27.52 8.21 2.76
C GLY A 92 26.55 9.39 2.89
N LYS A 93 26.01 9.89 1.77
CA LYS A 93 24.97 10.92 1.70
C LYS A 93 23.88 10.50 0.72
N GLU A 94 23.65 9.19 0.60
CA GLU A 94 22.67 8.62 -0.30
C GLU A 94 21.26 9.17 0.01
N GLU A 95 20.53 9.50 -1.04
CA GLU A 95 19.13 9.93 -0.97
C GLU A 95 18.26 8.80 -1.52
N PRO A 96 17.36 8.20 -0.71
CA PRO A 96 16.44 7.19 -1.22
C PRO A 96 15.46 7.84 -2.19
N MET A 97 15.06 7.13 -3.24
CA MET A 97 14.06 7.63 -4.18
C MET A 97 12.71 7.82 -3.49
N LEU A 98 12.44 6.99 -2.49
CA LEU A 98 11.23 7.04 -1.68
C LEU A 98 11.04 8.38 -0.95
N SER A 99 12.11 9.10 -0.57
CA SER A 99 11.97 10.38 0.15
C SER A 99 11.21 11.41 -0.67
N ALA A 100 11.37 11.41 -2.00
CA ALA A 100 10.65 12.28 -2.92
C ALA A 100 9.17 11.89 -3.10
N LEU A 101 8.81 10.64 -2.79
CA LEU A 101 7.46 10.09 -2.94
C LEU A 101 6.65 10.09 -1.64
N SER A 102 7.32 10.26 -0.49
CA SER A 102 6.80 10.06 0.87
C SER A 102 5.54 10.90 1.21
N GLN A 103 5.27 12.01 0.51
CA GLN A 103 4.05 12.81 0.71
C GLN A 103 2.76 12.21 0.08
N ARG A 104 2.84 11.03 -0.55
CA ARG A 104 1.73 10.39 -1.30
C ARG A 104 1.38 9.01 -0.74
N SER A 105 0.29 8.40 -1.18
CA SER A 105 -0.03 7.00 -0.83
C SER A 105 0.89 6.02 -1.59
N VAL A 106 2.18 6.03 -1.23
CA VAL A 106 3.28 5.32 -1.91
C VAL A 106 2.94 3.85 -2.10
N VAL A 107 2.40 3.19 -1.08
CA VAL A 107 2.18 1.75 -1.11
C VAL A 107 1.18 1.33 -2.18
N VAL A 108 0.11 2.11 -2.37
CA VAL A 108 -0.88 1.87 -3.43
C VAL A 108 -0.27 2.11 -4.81
N MET A 109 0.54 3.17 -4.95
CA MET A 109 1.24 3.47 -6.21
C MET A 109 2.23 2.38 -6.59
N ILE A 110 3.01 1.88 -5.63
CA ILE A 110 3.94 0.77 -5.81
C ILE A 110 3.17 -0.49 -6.23
N ALA A 111 2.10 -0.85 -5.51
CA ALA A 111 1.31 -2.04 -5.82
C ALA A 111 0.69 -1.98 -7.22
N ALA A 112 0.20 -0.82 -7.64
CA ALA A 112 -0.29 -0.60 -9.00
C ALA A 112 0.85 -0.71 -10.04
N ALA A 113 2.01 -0.11 -9.76
CA ALA A 113 3.17 -0.14 -10.64
C ALA A 113 3.79 -1.55 -10.80
N LYS A 114 3.71 -2.40 -9.76
CA LYS A 114 4.12 -3.82 -9.85
C LYS A 114 3.29 -4.62 -10.85
N LYS A 115 2.01 -4.26 -11.06
CA LYS A 115 1.12 -4.94 -12.01
C LYS A 115 1.39 -4.59 -13.47
N ASN A 116 2.17 -3.54 -13.74
CA ASN A 116 2.53 -3.12 -15.08
C ASN A 116 3.98 -3.53 -15.41
N PRO A 117 4.20 -4.41 -16.41
CA PRO A 117 5.54 -4.88 -16.77
C PRO A 117 6.57 -3.78 -17.04
N SER A 118 6.14 -2.61 -17.55
CA SER A 118 7.06 -1.50 -17.82
C SER A 118 7.58 -0.80 -16.56
N THR A 119 6.86 -0.93 -15.44
CA THR A 119 7.18 -0.26 -14.16
C THR A 119 7.51 -1.23 -13.03
N GLU A 120 7.36 -2.54 -13.25
CA GLU A 120 7.55 -3.58 -12.23
C GLU A 120 8.92 -3.50 -11.55
N LYS A 121 10.01 -3.46 -12.33
CA LYS A 121 11.39 -3.40 -11.78
C LYS A 121 11.59 -2.19 -10.85
N LEU A 122 11.06 -1.04 -11.25
CA LEU A 122 11.12 0.18 -10.46
C LEU A 122 10.27 0.06 -9.19
N ALA A 123 9.06 -0.48 -9.31
CA ALA A 123 8.17 -0.68 -8.18
C ALA A 123 8.78 -1.64 -7.14
N THR A 124 9.48 -2.69 -7.59
CA THR A 124 10.22 -3.60 -6.71
C THR A 124 11.35 -2.86 -5.97
N LYS A 125 12.10 -1.98 -6.64
CA LYS A 125 13.12 -1.15 -5.98
C LYS A 125 12.51 -0.23 -4.91
N LEU A 126 11.40 0.43 -5.24
CA LEU A 126 10.69 1.30 -4.29
C LEU A 126 10.10 0.53 -3.11
N GLN A 127 9.61 -0.70 -3.33
CA GLN A 127 9.12 -1.56 -2.25
C GLN A 127 10.24 -1.95 -1.27
N ALA A 128 11.44 -2.24 -1.78
CA ALA A 128 12.60 -2.52 -0.94
C ALA A 128 13.00 -1.28 -0.11
N GLU A 129 13.07 -0.10 -0.73
CA GLU A 129 13.34 1.16 0.00
C GLU A 129 12.29 1.43 1.09
N GLN A 130 11.01 1.10 0.83
CA GLN A 130 9.93 1.26 1.80
C GLN A 130 10.06 0.30 2.99
N ILE A 131 10.47 -0.93 2.74
CA ILE A 131 10.73 -1.93 3.79
C ILE A 131 11.94 -1.52 4.63
N ASP A 132 13.04 -1.09 3.98
CA ASP A 132 14.22 -0.59 4.67
C ASP A 132 13.88 0.59 5.60
N ASP A 133 13.03 1.52 5.12
CA ASP A 133 12.58 2.67 5.90
C ASP A 133 11.80 2.25 7.16
N TRP A 134 10.83 1.33 7.03
CA TRP A 134 10.10 0.76 8.18
C TRP A 134 11.05 0.05 9.16
N LEU A 135 12.04 -0.69 8.63
CA LEU A 135 13.04 -1.39 9.45
C LEU A 135 14.01 -0.44 10.15
N ILE A 136 14.27 0.76 9.62
CA ILE A 136 15.12 1.78 10.25
C ILE A 136 14.38 2.43 11.43
N HIS A 137 13.09 2.70 11.25
CA HIS A 137 12.23 3.28 12.29
C HIS A 137 11.80 2.26 13.36
N THR A 138 12.13 0.98 13.17
CA THR A 138 11.76 -0.13 14.07
C THR A 138 10.25 -0.23 14.28
N ASP A 139 9.46 0.12 13.25
CA ASP A 139 8.01 0.04 13.31
C ASP A 139 7.59 -1.43 13.51
N SER A 140 6.70 -1.71 14.46
CA SER A 140 6.29 -3.11 14.68
C SER A 140 5.49 -3.64 13.47
N PRO A 141 5.54 -4.96 13.18
CA PRO A 141 4.71 -5.55 12.13
C PRO A 141 3.20 -5.27 12.30
N ASP A 142 2.72 -5.16 13.54
CA ASP A 142 1.34 -4.77 13.86
C ASP A 142 1.03 -3.30 13.47
N GLU A 143 1.93 -2.37 13.77
CA GLU A 143 1.77 -0.95 13.40
C GLU A 143 1.74 -0.78 11.88
N ILE A 144 2.65 -1.45 11.16
CA ILE A 144 2.64 -1.43 9.70
C ILE A 144 1.39 -2.09 9.14
N PHE A 145 0.90 -3.19 9.73
CA PHE A 145 -0.35 -3.83 9.32
C PHE A 145 -1.54 -2.85 9.34
N ASN A 146 -1.65 -2.09 10.43
CA ASN A 146 -2.70 -1.09 10.63
C ASN A 146 -2.49 0.14 9.75
N ALA A 147 -1.26 0.63 9.61
CA ALA A 147 -0.93 1.76 8.72
C ALA A 147 -1.31 1.45 7.25
N LEU A 148 -1.16 0.19 6.85
CA LEU A 148 -1.56 -0.32 5.54
C LEU A 148 -3.04 -0.63 5.41
N LYS A 149 -3.83 -0.41 6.48
CA LYS A 149 -5.27 -0.61 6.57
C LYS A 149 -5.70 -2.05 6.28
N LEU A 150 -4.80 -3.01 6.53
CA LEU A 150 -5.06 -4.44 6.32
C LEU A 150 -6.06 -5.00 7.33
N ASP A 151 -6.23 -4.31 8.45
CA ASP A 151 -7.24 -4.62 9.44
C ASP A 151 -8.67 -4.31 8.96
N ASN A 152 -8.92 -3.54 7.90
CA ASN A 152 -10.30 -3.14 7.59
C ASN A 152 -11.27 -4.28 7.20
N SER A 153 -10.78 -5.39 6.65
CA SER A 153 -11.64 -6.49 6.17
C SER A 153 -10.93 -7.83 6.15
N VAL A 154 -11.43 -8.81 6.91
CA VAL A 154 -10.95 -10.21 6.86
C VAL A 154 -11.11 -10.79 5.46
N ASP A 155 -12.29 -10.61 4.85
CA ASP A 155 -12.66 -11.28 3.60
C ASP A 155 -11.74 -10.93 2.41
N ASN A 156 -11.09 -9.77 2.45
CA ASN A 156 -10.24 -9.26 1.37
C ASN A 156 -8.77 -9.13 1.79
N LEU A 157 -8.39 -9.64 2.97
CA LEU A 157 -7.06 -9.46 3.51
C LEU A 157 -5.98 -10.02 2.57
N LEU A 158 -6.11 -11.29 2.20
CA LEU A 158 -5.13 -12.00 1.36
C LEU A 158 -5.11 -11.52 -0.10
N THR A 159 -6.16 -10.82 -0.53
CA THR A 159 -6.26 -10.23 -1.87
C THR A 159 -5.95 -8.73 -1.88
N HIS A 160 -5.67 -8.14 -0.70
CA HIS A 160 -5.38 -6.73 -0.57
C HIS A 160 -4.05 -6.38 -1.23
N ALA A 161 -4.02 -5.29 -1.99
CA ALA A 161 -2.84 -4.91 -2.79
C ALA A 161 -1.57 -4.64 -1.96
N ASN A 162 -1.73 -4.35 -0.66
CA ASN A 162 -0.62 -4.07 0.26
C ASN A 162 -0.19 -5.30 1.08
N PHE A 163 -0.90 -6.44 1.00
CA PHE A 163 -0.66 -7.60 1.85
C PHE A 163 0.74 -8.19 1.62
N ASP A 164 1.14 -8.38 0.36
CA ASP A 164 2.46 -8.91 0.02
C ASP A 164 3.60 -8.06 0.60
N ALA A 165 3.46 -6.73 0.55
CA ALA A 165 4.45 -5.80 1.09
C ALA A 165 4.63 -6.00 2.60
N TRP A 166 3.52 -6.12 3.32
CA TRP A 166 3.53 -6.37 4.76
C TRP A 166 4.07 -7.76 5.11
N ALA A 167 3.71 -8.79 4.35
CA ALA A 167 4.20 -10.14 4.59
C ALA A 167 5.72 -10.23 4.42
N THR A 168 6.28 -9.56 3.40
CA THR A 168 7.74 -9.42 3.23
C THR A 168 8.34 -8.65 4.41
N TYR A 169 7.74 -7.54 4.81
CA TYR A 169 8.19 -6.76 5.97
C TYR A 169 8.29 -7.60 7.24
N LEU A 170 7.24 -8.36 7.57
CA LEU A 170 7.22 -9.24 8.74
C LEU A 170 8.38 -10.26 8.72
N GLN A 171 8.67 -10.84 7.55
CA GLN A 171 9.79 -11.79 7.41
C GLN A 171 11.14 -11.12 7.67
N GLU A 172 11.37 -9.94 7.09
CA GLU A 172 12.62 -9.20 7.26
C GLU A 172 12.79 -8.64 8.68
N PHE A 173 11.71 -8.13 9.28
CA PHE A 173 11.68 -7.69 10.66
C PHE A 173 12.05 -8.83 11.61
N ASN A 174 11.42 -10.00 11.45
CA ASN A 174 11.72 -11.18 12.28
C ASN A 174 13.16 -11.68 12.11
N ALA A 175 13.73 -11.57 10.91
CA ALA A 175 15.12 -11.93 10.65
C ALA A 175 16.10 -10.92 11.31
N LYS A 176 15.78 -9.62 11.24
CA LYS A 176 16.61 -8.54 11.79
C LYS A 176 16.49 -8.42 13.32
N TYR A 177 15.32 -8.71 13.88
CA TYR A 177 14.99 -8.59 15.30
C TYR A 177 14.43 -9.90 15.91
N PRO A 178 15.23 -10.99 16.01
CA PRO A 178 14.74 -12.30 16.45
C PRO A 178 14.11 -12.34 17.85
N SER A 179 14.51 -11.42 18.74
CA SER A 179 13.96 -11.28 20.10
C SER A 179 12.59 -10.60 20.15
N GLN A 180 12.20 -9.90 19.08
CA GLN A 180 10.93 -9.18 18.94
C GLN A 180 10.04 -9.84 17.87
N LYS A 181 10.34 -11.09 17.50
CA LYS A 181 9.66 -11.74 16.40
C LYS A 181 8.15 -11.83 16.65
N ASP A 182 7.39 -11.53 15.61
CA ASP A 182 5.95 -11.73 15.59
C ASP A 182 5.55 -12.86 14.65
N LEU A 183 4.35 -13.40 14.90
CA LEU A 183 3.76 -14.42 14.03
C LEU A 183 2.61 -13.78 13.27
N MET A 184 2.52 -14.07 11.97
CA MET A 184 1.42 -13.62 11.11
C MET A 184 0.05 -13.93 11.73
N ILE A 185 -0.14 -15.15 12.24
CA ILE A 185 -1.37 -15.56 12.93
C ILE A 185 -1.63 -14.79 14.23
N GLY A 186 -0.57 -14.37 14.93
CA GLY A 186 -0.68 -13.53 16.13
C GLY A 186 -1.28 -12.17 15.80
N ILE A 187 -0.75 -11.54 14.75
CA ILE A 187 -1.19 -10.23 14.25
C ILE A 187 -2.63 -10.30 13.75
N PHE A 188 -3.00 -11.39 13.04
CA PHE A 188 -4.39 -11.60 12.61
C PHE A 188 -5.35 -11.75 13.80
N ARG A 189 -4.95 -12.54 14.82
CA ARG A 189 -5.77 -12.72 16.03
C ARG A 189 -5.94 -11.40 16.79
N ALA A 190 -4.89 -10.60 16.93
CA ALA A 190 -4.97 -9.28 17.55
C ALA A 190 -5.91 -8.35 16.75
N SER A 191 -5.76 -8.32 15.43
CA SER A 191 -6.50 -7.41 14.55
C SER A 191 -7.98 -7.76 14.40
N PHE A 192 -8.33 -9.05 14.36
CA PHE A 192 -9.68 -9.54 14.03
C PHE A 192 -10.39 -10.28 15.16
N GLY A 193 -9.65 -10.86 16.12
CA GLY A 193 -10.20 -11.56 17.28
C GLY A 193 -10.95 -10.62 18.24
N ASP A 194 -10.43 -9.41 18.45
CA ASP A 194 -11.09 -8.41 19.28
C ASP A 194 -12.38 -7.85 18.64
N ARG A 195 -12.46 -7.86 17.31
CA ARG A 195 -13.66 -7.47 16.58
C ARG A 195 -14.72 -8.55 16.61
N THR A 196 -14.36 -9.80 16.36
CA THR A 196 -15.30 -10.91 16.50
C THR A 196 -15.84 -11.02 17.92
N HIS A 197 -15.01 -10.79 18.94
CA HIS A 197 -15.50 -10.73 20.32
C HIS A 197 -16.42 -9.53 20.59
N ARG A 198 -16.07 -8.32 20.11
CA ARG A 198 -16.94 -7.14 20.22
C ARG A 198 -18.26 -7.30 19.48
N ASP A 199 -18.23 -7.80 18.24
CA ASP A 199 -19.40 -8.06 17.41
C ASP A 199 -20.25 -9.16 18.02
N HIS A 200 -19.65 -10.21 18.57
CA HIS A 200 -20.36 -11.24 19.32
C HIS A 200 -21.08 -10.65 20.55
N ARG A 201 -20.39 -9.85 21.38
CA ARG A 201 -21.03 -9.17 22.53
C ARG A 201 -22.15 -8.22 22.09
N ARG A 202 -21.95 -7.49 20.99
CA ARG A 202 -22.94 -6.57 20.40
C ARG A 202 -24.17 -7.33 19.91
N CYS A 203 -23.99 -8.40 19.14
CA CYS A 203 -25.09 -9.24 18.66
C CYS A 203 -25.78 -9.99 19.81
N ALA A 204 -25.05 -10.38 20.87
CA ALA A 204 -25.62 -10.98 22.08
C ALA A 204 -26.46 -9.97 22.89
N GLY A 205 -26.00 -8.72 23.01
CA GLY A 205 -26.76 -7.63 23.65
C GLY A 205 -28.06 -7.27 22.92
N GLN A 206 -28.09 -7.40 21.59
CA GLN A 206 -29.32 -7.22 20.80
C GLN A 206 -30.38 -8.29 21.05
N ARG A 207 -30.01 -9.52 21.46
CA ARG A 207 -30.98 -10.55 21.88
C ARG A 207 -31.63 -10.21 23.23
N GLY A 208 -30.91 -9.54 24.13
CA GLY A 208 -31.43 -9.13 25.44
C GLY A 208 -32.55 -8.08 25.36
N HIS A 209 -32.51 -7.21 24.34
CA HIS A 209 -33.57 -6.22 24.10
C HIS A 209 -34.82 -6.82 23.42
N ALA A 210 -34.68 -7.92 22.67
CA ALA A 210 -35.80 -8.56 21.98
C ALA A 210 -36.66 -9.46 22.90
N GLN A 211 -36.11 -9.96 24.02
CA GLN A 211 -36.83 -10.87 24.93
C GLN A 211 -37.69 -10.17 25.98
N HIS A 212 -37.64 -8.84 26.10
CA HIS A 212 -38.41 -8.09 27.10
C HIS A 212 -39.76 -7.55 26.60
N GLY A 213 -40.17 -7.86 25.37
CA GLY A 213 -41.40 -7.34 24.75
C GLY A 213 -42.64 -8.25 24.82
N ASP A 214 -42.49 -9.56 25.05
CA ASP A 214 -43.57 -10.53 24.78
C ASP A 214 -44.15 -11.20 26.04
N LEU A 215 -44.45 -10.42 27.08
CA LEU A 215 -45.29 -10.89 28.20
C LEU A 215 -46.29 -9.81 28.62
N ALA A 216 -47.22 -9.47 27.72
CA ALA A 216 -48.43 -8.73 28.10
C ALA A 216 -49.64 -9.14 27.23
N GLY A 217 -50.41 -10.11 27.74
CA GLY A 217 -51.89 -10.13 27.68
C GLY A 217 -52.59 -10.58 26.39
N GLY A 218 -53.59 -11.45 26.55
CA GLY A 218 -54.73 -11.49 25.63
C GLY A 218 -55.23 -12.87 25.23
N THR A 219 -56.20 -13.40 25.99
CA THR A 219 -57.14 -14.44 25.57
C THR A 219 -57.94 -13.98 24.34
N GLY A 220 -58.03 -14.81 23.29
CA GLY A 220 -58.89 -14.53 22.14
C GLY A 220 -58.87 -15.62 21.07
N SER A 221 -60.05 -16.14 20.75
CA SER A 221 -60.38 -17.26 19.88
C SER A 221 -60.28 -16.98 18.36
N GLY A 222 -59.90 -18.01 17.58
CA GLY A 222 -60.48 -18.30 16.26
C GLY A 222 -59.76 -17.81 14.98
N LEU A 223 -59.70 -18.73 14.01
CA LEU A 223 -59.50 -18.60 12.54
C LEU A 223 -58.08 -18.68 11.92
N GLU A 224 -57.88 -19.84 11.30
CA GLU A 224 -57.26 -20.18 10.00
C GLU A 224 -56.18 -19.29 9.34
N ARG A 225 -55.01 -19.92 9.14
CA ARG A 225 -54.13 -19.95 7.95
C ARG A 225 -54.29 -18.81 6.91
N ASN A 226 -53.20 -18.07 6.69
CA ASN A 226 -52.63 -17.93 5.35
C ASN A 226 -51.13 -17.57 5.41
N GLU A 227 -50.29 -18.44 4.84
CA GLU A 227 -48.89 -18.13 4.55
C GLU A 227 -48.83 -17.17 3.37
N ASN A 228 -48.22 -16.00 3.56
CA ASN A 228 -47.70 -15.23 2.43
C ASN A 228 -46.37 -14.60 2.83
N HIS A 229 -45.29 -15.30 2.50
CA HIS A 229 -43.91 -14.80 2.55
C HIS A 229 -43.74 -13.68 1.53
N ARG A 230 -43.68 -12.41 1.96
CA ARG A 230 -42.93 -11.36 1.25
C ARG A 230 -42.40 -10.31 2.22
N GLY A 231 -41.07 -10.14 2.19
CA GLY A 231 -40.40 -8.87 2.51
C GLY A 231 -40.17 -8.57 3.99
N GLY A 232 -39.34 -9.36 4.66
CA GLY A 232 -38.90 -9.09 6.03
C GLY A 232 -37.41 -8.74 6.09
N ASP A 233 -37.11 -7.45 6.02
CA ASP A 233 -36.01 -6.75 6.69
C ASP A 233 -34.68 -7.51 6.92
N GLU A 234 -33.70 -7.29 6.05
CA GLU A 234 -32.30 -7.71 6.24
C GLU A 234 -31.56 -6.95 7.38
N GLY A 235 -32.28 -6.17 8.19
CA GLY A 235 -31.76 -5.43 9.35
C GLY A 235 -31.74 -6.20 10.68
N GLY A 236 -32.25 -7.43 10.74
CA GLY A 236 -32.40 -8.20 11.99
C GLY A 236 -31.16 -8.99 12.45
N SER A 237 -31.15 -9.40 13.72
CA SER A 237 -30.20 -10.31 14.41
C SER A 237 -29.59 -11.40 13.50
N GLY A 238 -30.36 -11.99 12.60
CA GLY A 238 -29.90 -13.00 11.63
C GLY A 238 -28.81 -12.52 10.65
N GLY A 239 -28.78 -11.23 10.29
CA GLY A 239 -27.68 -10.63 9.52
C GLY A 239 -26.41 -10.43 10.35
N CYS A 240 -26.56 -10.08 11.64
CA CYS A 240 -25.46 -9.89 12.59
C CYS A 240 -24.69 -11.20 12.80
N TRP A 241 -25.41 -12.30 13.05
CA TRP A 241 -24.80 -13.62 13.31
C TRP A 241 -24.20 -14.27 12.05
N ARG A 242 -24.74 -14.00 10.85
CA ARG A 242 -24.13 -14.45 9.58
C ARG A 242 -22.72 -13.90 9.39
N ARG A 243 -22.50 -12.61 9.72
CA ARG A 243 -21.19 -11.96 9.60
C ARG A 243 -20.17 -12.54 10.58
N VAL A 244 -20.58 -12.82 11.82
CA VAL A 244 -19.74 -13.48 12.84
C VAL A 244 -19.39 -14.92 12.42
N GLY A 245 -20.33 -15.65 11.83
CA GLY A 245 -20.10 -17.02 11.33
C GLY A 245 -19.10 -17.10 10.18
N SER A 246 -19.13 -16.14 9.24
CA SER A 246 -18.18 -16.07 8.12
C SER A 246 -16.73 -15.89 8.60
N ALA A 247 -16.52 -14.99 9.57
CA ALA A 247 -15.20 -14.74 10.15
C ALA A 247 -14.64 -15.96 10.92
N ARG A 248 -15.51 -16.72 11.58
CA ARG A 248 -15.12 -17.97 12.27
C ARG A 248 -14.73 -19.07 11.29
N ALA A 249 -15.50 -19.24 10.21
CA ALA A 249 -15.20 -20.24 9.18
C ALA A 249 -13.85 -19.96 8.49
N ALA A 250 -13.52 -18.69 8.22
CA ALA A 250 -12.23 -18.30 7.68
C ALA A 250 -11.05 -18.66 8.60
N ALA A 251 -11.20 -18.45 9.92
CA ALA A 251 -10.17 -18.80 10.90
C ALA A 251 -9.98 -20.33 11.04
N GLU A 252 -11.07 -21.11 10.99
CA GLU A 252 -11.02 -22.57 11.06
C GLU A 252 -10.38 -23.19 9.80
N GLN A 253 -10.57 -22.56 8.63
CA GLN A 253 -10.00 -23.01 7.36
C GLN A 253 -8.47 -22.76 7.28
N GLU A 254 -7.97 -21.72 7.95
CA GLU A 254 -6.52 -21.46 8.07
C GLU A 254 -5.84 -22.38 9.10
N GLU A 255 -6.50 -22.73 10.21
CA GLU A 255 -5.97 -23.74 11.16
C GLU A 255 -5.82 -25.12 10.51
N ALA A 256 -6.76 -25.50 9.63
CA ALA A 256 -6.66 -26.73 8.85
C ALA A 256 -5.50 -26.71 7.84
N TYR A 257 -5.21 -25.55 7.23
CA TYR A 257 -4.10 -25.40 6.29
C TYR A 257 -2.72 -25.39 7.00
N ALA A 258 -2.62 -24.75 8.17
CA ALA A 258 -1.39 -24.69 8.96
C ALA A 258 -1.02 -26.02 9.66
N SER A 259 -2.00 -26.91 9.89
CA SER A 259 -1.80 -28.20 10.54
C SER A 259 -1.55 -29.38 9.58
N GLY A 260 -1.54 -29.13 8.26
CA GLY A 260 -1.25 -30.16 7.24
C GLY A 260 -2.27 -31.30 7.20
N LEU A 261 -3.48 -31.11 7.75
CA LEU A 261 -4.52 -32.14 7.73
C LEU A 261 -5.23 -32.15 6.37
N PRO A 262 -5.41 -33.33 5.74
CA PRO A 262 -6.06 -33.41 4.43
C PRO A 262 -7.56 -33.09 4.55
N ARG A 263 -8.10 -32.44 3.51
CA ARG A 263 -9.52 -32.12 3.38
C ARG A 263 -10.35 -33.40 3.51
N GLY A 264 -11.12 -33.51 4.59
CA GLY A 264 -12.25 -34.43 4.65
C GLY A 264 -13.33 -33.92 3.70
N GLU A 265 -13.63 -34.72 2.68
CA GLU A 265 -14.76 -34.51 1.78
C GLU A 265 -16.07 -34.50 2.60
N VAL A 266 -16.84 -33.42 2.46
CA VAL A 266 -18.24 -33.39 2.89
C VAL A 266 -19.06 -33.76 1.66
N SER A 267 -19.69 -34.94 1.70
CA SER A 267 -20.88 -35.27 0.89
C SER A 267 -22.13 -34.68 1.54
#